data_AF-A0A2E9BS41-F1
#
_entry.id   AF-A0A2E9BS41-F1
#
_cell.length_a   1.000
_cell.length_b   1.000
_cell.length_c   1.000
_cell.angle_alpha   90.00
_cell.angle_beta   90.00
_cell.angle_gamma   90.00
#
_symmetry.space_group_name_H-M   'P 1'
#
loop_
_entity.id
_entity.type
_entity.pdbx_description
1 polymer ?
#
loop_
_entity_poly.entity_id
_entity_poly.type
_entity_poly.pdbx_seq_one_letter_code
_entity_poly.pdbx_strand_id
1 'polypeptide(L)'
;MPAWAPSAAPHAWTDAPDAPSALHWRAPWQACLLASWLLATAMAPSFWLVGTLLAIDARSDHPAFWFSLPGIVALVNAASIARINQRQHRQPYACRETLALHYRSMSRRMGSALFLAVGWGSGFLPDITWPATHGPATLAAIANALLWNLLLAWLFGWLSFAHAGGVHARIGFVYPERGPRA
;
A
#
# COMPACT_ATOMS: atom_id res chain seq x y z
N MET A 1 -0.17 8.22 67.60
CA MET A 1 -0.92 9.20 66.79
C MET A 1 -0.11 9.52 65.53
N PRO A 2 -0.76 9.76 64.39
CA PRO A 2 -0.29 9.29 63.08
C PRO A 2 0.49 10.30 62.23
N ALA A 3 1.21 9.72 61.26
CA ALA A 3 1.70 10.18 59.96
C ALA A 3 1.48 11.63 59.49
N TRP A 4 2.55 12.22 58.93
CA TRP A 4 2.44 13.06 57.73
C TRP A 4 3.56 12.70 56.75
N ALA A 5 3.19 12.03 55.67
CA ALA A 5 4.04 11.80 54.51
C ALA A 5 4.16 13.10 53.69
N PRO A 6 5.32 13.41 53.08
CA PRO A 6 5.36 14.45 52.06
C PRO A 6 4.53 13.97 50.86
N SER A 7 3.44 14.69 50.61
CA SER A 7 2.64 14.58 49.39
C SER A 7 3.56 14.77 48.17
N ALA A 8 3.89 13.66 47.50
CA ALA A 8 4.45 13.71 46.16
C ALA A 8 3.37 14.32 45.26
N ALA A 9 3.58 15.56 44.84
CA ALA A 9 2.78 16.19 43.81
C ALA A 9 2.72 15.21 42.61
N PRO A 10 1.53 14.85 42.11
CA PRO A 10 1.44 14.01 40.94
C PRO A 10 2.16 14.74 39.80
N HIS A 11 3.19 14.09 39.27
CA HIS A 11 3.80 14.49 37.99
C HIS A 11 2.66 14.61 36.99
N ALA A 12 2.28 15.84 36.68
CA ALA A 12 1.35 16.12 35.61
C ALA A 12 2.01 15.63 34.33
N TRP A 13 1.65 14.42 33.91
CA TRP A 13 1.82 13.99 32.54
C TRP A 13 0.95 14.91 31.70
N THR A 14 1.50 16.06 31.32
CA THR A 14 0.98 16.80 30.18
C THR A 14 1.35 15.97 28.96
N ASP A 15 0.56 14.93 28.69
CA ASP A 15 0.44 14.33 27.37
C ASP A 15 -0.15 15.41 26.46
N ALA A 16 0.68 16.37 26.07
CA ALA A 16 0.37 17.19 24.92
C ALA A 16 0.21 16.20 23.75
N PRO A 17 -0.96 16.14 23.10
CA PRO A 17 -1.11 15.29 21.93
C PRO A 17 -0.01 15.69 20.95
N ASP A 18 0.86 14.73 20.59
CA ASP A 18 1.94 14.92 19.64
C ASP A 18 1.40 15.75 18.46
N ALA A 19 1.90 16.98 18.33
CA ALA A 19 1.52 17.84 17.23
C ALA A 19 1.68 17.05 15.93
N PRO A 20 0.68 17.03 15.02
CA PRO A 20 0.71 16.17 13.85
C PRO A 20 2.01 16.41 13.11
N SER A 21 2.87 15.39 13.08
CA SER A 21 4.22 15.56 12.56
C SER A 21 4.13 16.06 11.13
N ALA A 22 4.68 17.25 10.86
CA ALA A 22 4.70 17.80 9.52
C ALA A 22 5.28 16.75 8.53
N LEU A 23 4.73 16.67 7.32
CA LEU A 23 5.28 15.82 6.27
C LEU A 23 6.67 16.35 5.90
N HIS A 24 7.72 15.62 6.28
CA HIS A 24 9.08 15.98 5.93
C HIS A 24 9.36 15.44 4.53
N TRP A 25 9.66 16.31 3.57
CA TRP A 25 10.02 15.93 2.21
C TRP A 25 11.50 16.20 1.98
N ARG A 26 12.22 15.22 1.43
CA ARG A 26 13.62 15.40 1.04
C ARG A 26 13.68 16.25 -0.24
N ALA A 27 13.85 17.55 -0.14
CA ALA A 27 14.38 18.35 -1.24
C ALA A 27 15.91 18.16 -1.30
N PRO A 28 16.54 17.92 -2.47
CA PRO A 28 16.03 18.02 -3.85
C PRO A 28 15.51 16.69 -4.47
N TRP A 29 15.19 15.68 -3.66
CA TRP A 29 14.85 14.31 -4.12
C TRP A 29 13.46 14.14 -4.76
N GLN A 30 12.69 15.21 -4.92
CA GLN A 30 11.31 15.17 -5.45
C GLN A 30 11.23 14.56 -6.84
N ALA A 31 12.18 14.89 -7.73
CA ALA A 31 12.25 14.31 -9.07
C ALA A 31 12.46 12.79 -9.03
N CYS A 32 13.31 12.29 -8.12
CA CYS A 32 13.52 10.86 -7.91
C CYS A 32 12.27 10.17 -7.35
N LEU A 33 11.53 10.83 -6.46
CA LEU A 33 10.26 10.29 -5.94
C LEU A 33 9.20 10.21 -7.04
N LEU A 34 9.08 11.25 -7.87
CA LEU A 34 8.16 11.26 -9.02
C LEU A 34 8.54 10.21 -10.06
N ALA A 35 9.83 10.12 -10.42
CA ALA A 35 10.33 9.10 -11.35
C ALA A 35 10.07 7.69 -10.81
N SER A 36 10.30 7.47 -9.52
CA SER A 36 9.97 6.19 -8.88
C SER A 36 8.49 5.88 -8.92
N TRP A 37 7.62 6.88 -8.70
CA TRP A 37 6.18 6.69 -8.74
C TRP A 37 5.69 6.33 -10.15
N LEU A 38 6.16 7.08 -11.16
CA LEU A 38 5.86 6.85 -12.57
C LEU A 38 6.32 5.45 -13.00
N LEU A 39 7.58 5.10 -12.74
CA LEU A 39 8.13 3.80 -13.13
C LEU A 39 7.49 2.65 -12.38
N ALA A 40 7.27 2.77 -11.07
CA ALA A 40 6.60 1.70 -10.30
C ALA A 40 5.17 1.44 -10.78
N THR A 41 4.45 2.50 -11.16
CA THR A 41 3.07 2.39 -11.68
C THR A 41 3.05 1.86 -13.10
N ALA A 42 3.86 2.44 -14.00
CA ALA A 42 3.92 2.03 -15.40
C ALA A 42 4.52 0.63 -15.58
N MET A 43 5.35 0.14 -14.67
CA MET A 43 5.88 -1.22 -14.77
C MET A 43 4.94 -2.29 -14.22
N ALA A 44 3.76 -1.95 -13.70
CA ALA A 44 2.83 -2.94 -13.17
C ALA A 44 2.11 -3.71 -14.29
N PRO A 45 2.27 -5.05 -14.41
CA PRO A 45 1.51 -5.86 -15.35
C PRO A 45 0.00 -5.61 -15.32
N SER A 46 -0.58 -5.47 -14.13
CA SER A 46 -2.02 -5.22 -13.95
C SER A 46 -2.47 -3.90 -14.56
N PHE A 47 -1.63 -2.86 -14.51
CA PHE A 47 -1.92 -1.54 -15.07
C PHE A 47 -2.09 -1.63 -16.60
N TRP A 48 -1.16 -2.31 -17.28
CA TRP A 48 -1.24 -2.51 -18.73
C TRP A 48 -2.35 -3.46 -19.12
N LEU A 49 -2.53 -4.56 -18.39
CA LEU A 49 -3.60 -5.51 -18.68
C LEU A 49 -4.96 -4.82 -18.65
N VAL A 50 -5.28 -4.13 -17.56
CA VAL A 50 -6.56 -3.43 -17.40
C VAL A 50 -6.66 -2.24 -18.36
N GLY A 51 -5.60 -1.45 -18.50
CA GLY A 51 -5.59 -0.30 -19.41
C GLY A 51 -5.82 -0.71 -20.87
N THR A 52 -5.23 -1.82 -21.31
CA THR A 52 -5.43 -2.35 -22.67
C THR A 52 -6.84 -2.87 -22.86
N LEU A 53 -7.38 -3.61 -21.88
CA LEU A 53 -8.78 -4.09 -21.93
C LEU A 53 -9.76 -2.92 -22.06
N LEU A 54 -9.58 -1.88 -21.25
CA LEU A 54 -10.40 -0.66 -21.30
C LEU A 54 -10.25 0.12 -22.61
N ALA A 55 -9.05 0.11 -23.21
CA ALA A 55 -8.80 0.75 -24.50
C ALA A 55 -9.42 -0.01 -25.69
N ILE A 56 -9.56 -1.33 -25.59
CA ILE A 56 -10.22 -2.17 -26.60
C ILE A 56 -11.75 -2.03 -26.52
N ASP A 57 -12.32 -2.23 -25.33
CA ASP A 57 -13.74 -2.01 -25.07
C ASP A 57 -13.92 -1.54 -23.63
N ALA A 58 -14.33 -0.27 -23.48
CA ALA A 58 -14.57 0.33 -22.18
C ALA A 58 -15.93 -0.06 -21.58
N ARG A 59 -16.79 -0.75 -22.34
CA ARG A 59 -18.09 -1.20 -21.82
C ARG A 59 -17.87 -2.30 -20.80
N SER A 60 -18.45 -2.11 -19.62
CA SER A 60 -18.42 -3.09 -18.55
C SER A 60 -19.66 -2.96 -17.69
N ASP A 61 -20.12 -4.09 -17.17
CA ASP A 61 -21.20 -4.14 -16.17
C ASP A 61 -20.76 -3.51 -14.84
N HIS A 62 -19.44 -3.42 -14.58
CA HIS A 62 -18.87 -2.81 -13.37
C HIS A 62 -17.84 -1.72 -13.70
N PRO A 63 -18.25 -0.58 -14.32
CA PRO A 63 -17.30 0.43 -14.77
C PRO A 63 -16.49 1.01 -13.60
N ALA A 64 -17.12 1.24 -12.45
CA ALA A 64 -16.44 1.74 -11.25
C ALA A 64 -15.30 0.82 -10.79
N PHE A 65 -15.44 -0.51 -10.94
CA PHE A 65 -14.39 -1.46 -10.61
C PHE A 65 -13.20 -1.33 -11.57
N TRP A 66 -13.44 -1.49 -12.87
CA TRP A 66 -12.36 -1.56 -13.85
C TRP A 66 -11.55 -0.26 -13.95
N PHE A 67 -12.23 0.90 -13.93
CA PHE A 67 -11.55 2.19 -13.93
C PHE A 67 -10.79 2.47 -12.63
N SER A 68 -11.17 1.84 -11.52
CA SER A 68 -10.44 1.99 -10.25
C SER A 68 -9.10 1.27 -10.23
N LEU A 69 -8.93 0.15 -10.95
CA LEU A 69 -7.75 -0.70 -10.80
C LEU A 69 -6.43 0.03 -11.13
N PRO A 70 -6.31 0.77 -12.25
CA PRO A 70 -5.12 1.58 -12.51
C PRO A 70 -4.91 2.65 -11.43
N GLY A 71 -6.01 3.25 -10.95
CA GLY A 71 -6.00 4.24 -9.86
C GLY A 71 -5.49 3.67 -8.55
N ILE A 72 -5.88 2.44 -8.18
CA ILE A 72 -5.38 1.73 -7.00
C ILE A 72 -3.87 1.55 -7.10
N VAL A 73 -3.34 1.12 -8.25
CA VAL A 73 -1.89 0.94 -8.45
C VAL A 73 -1.15 2.27 -8.23
N ALA A 74 -1.63 3.34 -8.86
CA ALA A 74 -1.03 4.67 -8.75
C ALA A 74 -1.08 5.20 -7.30
N LEU A 75 -2.24 5.10 -6.64
CA LEU A 75 -2.47 5.58 -5.27
C LEU A 75 -1.62 4.80 -4.26
N VAL A 76 -1.57 3.47 -4.39
CA VAL A 76 -0.79 2.63 -3.47
C VAL A 76 0.70 2.89 -3.57
N ASN A 77 1.22 3.10 -4.79
CA ASN A 77 2.60 3.50 -4.97
C ASN A 77 2.86 4.87 -4.32
N ALA A 78 2.00 5.87 -4.53
CA ALA A 78 2.15 7.19 -3.93
C ALA A 78 2.16 7.12 -2.39
N ALA A 79 1.19 6.43 -1.78
CA ALA A 79 1.08 6.28 -0.34
C ALA A 79 2.26 5.50 0.26
N SER A 80 2.77 4.49 -0.45
CA SER A 80 3.94 3.72 -0.02
C SER A 80 5.22 4.56 -0.08
N ILE A 81 5.42 5.35 -1.14
CA ILE A 81 6.54 6.31 -1.25
C ILE A 81 6.48 7.32 -0.11
N ALA A 82 5.30 7.91 0.15
CA ALA A 82 5.13 8.87 1.25
C ALA A 82 5.50 8.24 2.60
N ARG A 83 5.01 7.02 2.88
CA ARG A 83 5.32 6.32 4.13
C ARG A 83 6.80 5.95 4.25
N ILE A 84 7.44 5.45 3.19
CA ILE A 84 8.86 5.14 3.19
C ILE A 84 9.68 6.41 3.42
N ASN A 85 9.32 7.52 2.78
CA ASN A 85 10.00 8.79 2.97
C ASN A 85 9.88 9.28 4.43
N GLN A 86 8.66 9.27 5.00
CA GLN A 86 8.48 9.65 6.41
C GLN A 86 9.22 8.70 7.37
N ARG A 87 9.21 7.40 7.09
CA ARG A 87 9.93 6.43 7.92
C ARG A 87 11.44 6.63 7.83
N GLN A 88 11.99 6.86 6.64
CA GLN A 88 13.40 7.14 6.44
C GLN A 88 13.86 8.37 7.24
N HIS A 89 13.02 9.39 7.39
CA HIS A 89 13.31 10.55 8.24
C HIS A 89 13.37 10.21 9.73
N ARG A 90 12.50 9.31 10.22
CA ARG A 90 12.45 8.93 11.64
C ARG A 90 13.44 7.81 12.00
N GLN A 91 13.61 6.84 11.10
CA GLN A 91 14.39 5.63 11.25
C GLN A 91 14.97 5.22 9.88
N PRO A 92 16.21 5.63 9.56
CA PRO A 92 16.85 5.28 8.29
C PRO A 92 16.95 3.76 8.10
N TYR A 93 16.69 3.31 6.88
CA TYR A 93 16.89 1.90 6.52
C TYR A 93 18.39 1.56 6.48
N ALA A 94 18.76 0.40 7.02
CA ALA A 94 20.14 -0.08 7.04
C ALA A 94 20.68 -0.46 5.66
N CYS A 95 19.81 -0.93 4.75
CA CYS A 95 20.18 -1.29 3.38
C CYS A 95 19.00 -1.15 2.42
N ARG A 96 19.29 -1.19 1.11
CA ARG A 96 18.30 -1.08 0.02
C ARG A 96 17.30 -2.24 0.04
N GLU A 97 17.75 -3.45 0.36
CA GLU A 97 16.90 -4.64 0.38
C GLU A 97 15.80 -4.51 1.43
N THR A 98 16.15 -4.06 2.64
CA THR A 98 15.16 -3.88 3.73
C THR A 98 14.08 -2.86 3.36
N LEU A 99 14.48 -1.77 2.70
CA LEU A 99 13.54 -0.78 2.17
C LEU A 99 12.62 -1.40 1.11
N ALA A 100 13.19 -2.10 0.12
CA ALA A 100 12.44 -2.74 -0.95
C ALA A 100 11.44 -3.78 -0.41
N LEU A 101 11.85 -4.60 0.56
CA LEU A 101 11.03 -5.59 1.25
C LEU A 101 9.85 -4.93 1.99
N HIS A 102 10.12 -3.83 2.70
CA HIS A 102 9.08 -3.11 3.42
C HIS A 102 8.07 -2.48 2.45
N TYR A 103 8.57 -1.80 1.41
CA TYR A 103 7.74 -1.18 0.38
C TYR A 103 6.82 -2.20 -0.28
N ARG A 104 7.37 -3.31 -0.79
CA ARG A 104 6.58 -4.33 -1.50
C ARG A 104 5.56 -5.01 -0.58
N SER A 105 5.94 -5.27 0.68
CA SER A 105 5.04 -5.91 1.66
C SER A 105 3.86 -5.00 2.01
N MET A 106 4.12 -3.71 2.21
CA MET A 106 3.06 -2.73 2.46
C MET A 106 2.17 -2.54 1.23
N SER A 107 2.77 -2.32 0.05
CA SER A 107 2.03 -2.06 -1.18
C SER A 107 1.11 -3.21 -1.55
N ARG A 108 1.60 -4.47 -1.46
CA ARG A 108 0.76 -5.65 -1.70
C ARG A 108 -0.42 -5.72 -0.75
N ARG A 109 -0.21 -5.53 0.55
CA ARG A 109 -1.31 -5.58 1.54
C ARG A 109 -2.34 -4.47 1.29
N MET A 110 -1.89 -3.25 1.08
CA MET A 110 -2.77 -2.11 0.84
C MET A 110 -3.52 -2.23 -0.48
N GLY A 111 -2.84 -2.66 -1.55
CA GLY A 111 -3.43 -2.87 -2.86
C GLY A 111 -4.43 -4.02 -2.88
N SER A 112 -4.12 -5.16 -2.25
CA SER A 112 -5.06 -6.27 -2.07
C SER A 112 -6.29 -5.85 -1.26
N ALA A 113 -6.10 -5.06 -0.19
CA ALA A 113 -7.22 -4.55 0.61
C ALA A 113 -8.11 -3.59 -0.19
N LEU A 114 -7.53 -2.65 -0.94
CA LEU A 114 -8.28 -1.74 -1.81
C LEU A 114 -8.99 -2.48 -2.94
N PHE A 115 -8.35 -3.48 -3.54
CA PHE A 115 -8.98 -4.35 -4.54
C PHE A 115 -10.22 -5.04 -3.98
N LEU A 116 -10.14 -5.61 -2.77
CA LEU A 116 -11.29 -6.20 -2.11
C LEU A 116 -12.36 -5.13 -1.83
N ALA A 117 -11.99 -4.00 -1.26
CA ALA A 117 -12.93 -2.94 -0.91
C ALA A 117 -13.71 -2.44 -2.14
N VAL A 118 -13.02 -2.17 -3.26
CA VAL A 118 -13.67 -1.73 -4.49
C VAL A 118 -14.41 -2.87 -5.18
N GLY A 119 -13.86 -4.08 -5.20
CA GLY A 119 -14.49 -5.26 -5.79
C GLY A 119 -15.80 -5.63 -5.10
N TRP A 120 -15.87 -5.52 -3.77
CA TRP A 120 -17.11 -5.71 -3.02
C TRP A 120 -18.04 -4.51 -3.17
N GLY A 121 -17.53 -3.28 -3.04
CA GLY A 121 -18.35 -2.06 -3.12
C GLY A 121 -18.98 -1.81 -4.50
N SER A 122 -18.37 -2.35 -5.57
CA SER A 122 -18.88 -2.26 -6.95
C SER A 122 -19.81 -3.41 -7.35
N GLY A 123 -20.01 -4.41 -6.49
CA GLY A 123 -20.75 -5.63 -6.81
C GLY A 123 -19.97 -6.65 -7.65
N PHE A 124 -18.79 -6.31 -8.17
CA PHE A 124 -18.02 -7.20 -9.06
C PHE A 124 -17.66 -8.55 -8.42
N LEU A 125 -17.11 -8.54 -7.19
CA LEU A 125 -16.70 -9.78 -6.52
C LEU A 125 -17.89 -10.68 -6.17
N PRO A 126 -18.99 -10.16 -5.60
CA PRO A 126 -20.24 -10.92 -5.52
C PRO A 126 -20.65 -11.52 -6.87
N ASP A 127 -20.68 -10.73 -7.94
CA ASP A 127 -21.21 -11.17 -9.23
C ASP A 127 -20.37 -12.23 -9.93
N ILE A 128 -19.05 -12.34 -9.68
CA ILE A 128 -18.22 -13.40 -10.27
C ILE A 128 -18.07 -14.64 -9.38
N THR A 129 -18.32 -14.52 -8.07
CA THR A 129 -18.16 -15.65 -7.13
C THR A 129 -19.48 -16.27 -6.69
N TRP A 130 -20.58 -15.53 -6.79
CA TRP A 130 -21.95 -16.00 -6.52
C TRP A 130 -22.58 -16.85 -7.63
N PRO A 131 -22.23 -16.74 -8.93
CA PRO A 131 -22.75 -17.67 -9.94
C PRO A 131 -22.27 -19.11 -9.75
N ALA A 132 -21.25 -19.35 -8.92
CA ALA A 132 -20.88 -20.70 -8.49
C ALA A 132 -21.89 -21.30 -7.47
N THR A 133 -22.90 -20.54 -7.04
CA THR A 133 -23.89 -20.90 -6.01
C THR A 133 -25.31 -20.84 -6.54
N HIS A 134 -25.61 -21.53 -7.65
CA HIS A 134 -26.99 -21.78 -8.12
C HIS A 134 -27.79 -22.72 -7.17
N GLY A 135 -27.52 -22.65 -5.87
CA GLY A 135 -28.13 -23.43 -4.80
C GLY A 135 -28.17 -22.63 -3.50
N PRO A 136 -28.76 -23.17 -2.42
CA PRO A 136 -28.83 -22.48 -1.15
C PRO A 136 -27.42 -22.06 -0.68
N ALA A 137 -27.32 -20.86 -0.11
CA ALA A 137 -26.08 -20.33 0.44
C ALA A 137 -25.62 -21.20 1.62
N THR A 138 -24.84 -22.24 1.32
CA THR A 138 -24.21 -23.08 2.33
C THR A 138 -22.97 -22.37 2.88
N LEU A 139 -22.60 -22.68 4.12
CA LEU A 139 -21.36 -22.18 4.72
C LEU A 139 -20.14 -22.52 3.86
N ALA A 140 -20.12 -23.72 3.24
CA ALA A 140 -19.05 -24.15 2.35
C ALA A 140 -18.95 -23.29 1.08
N ALA A 141 -20.09 -22.93 0.48
CA ALA A 141 -20.14 -22.07 -0.70
C ALA A 141 -19.62 -20.65 -0.39
N ILE A 142 -20.02 -20.09 0.75
CA ILE A 142 -19.54 -18.78 1.22
C ILE A 142 -18.03 -18.82 1.47
N ALA A 143 -17.53 -19.87 2.15
CA ALA A 143 -16.11 -20.02 2.42
C ALA A 143 -15.28 -20.13 1.13
N ASN A 144 -15.76 -20.88 0.13
CA ASN A 144 -15.10 -21.00 -1.17
C ASN A 144 -15.08 -19.67 -1.92
N ALA A 145 -16.18 -18.91 -1.94
CA ALA A 145 -16.22 -17.58 -2.56
C ALA A 145 -15.23 -16.61 -1.92
N LEU A 146 -15.15 -16.60 -0.58
CA LEU A 146 -14.17 -15.79 0.15
C LEU A 146 -12.72 -16.20 -0.18
N LEU A 147 -12.45 -17.49 -0.31
CA LEU A 147 -11.12 -17.98 -0.69
C LEU A 147 -10.72 -17.50 -2.09
N TRP A 148 -11.63 -17.57 -3.07
CA TRP A 148 -11.38 -17.04 -4.42
C TRP A 148 -11.16 -15.53 -4.43
N ASN A 149 -11.96 -14.78 -3.67
CA ASN A 149 -11.79 -13.33 -3.53
C ASN A 149 -10.42 -12.99 -2.92
N LEU A 150 -9.98 -13.72 -1.90
CA LEU A 150 -8.66 -13.56 -1.29
C LEU A 150 -7.54 -13.91 -2.28
N LEU A 151 -7.70 -14.97 -3.07
CA LEU A 151 -6.73 -15.37 -4.09
C LEU A 151 -6.60 -14.31 -5.20
N LEU A 152 -7.72 -13.79 -5.70
CA LEU A 152 -7.74 -12.71 -6.69
C LEU A 152 -7.07 -11.45 -6.14
N ALA A 153 -7.39 -11.06 -4.91
CA ALA A 153 -6.78 -9.91 -4.27
C ALA A 153 -5.27 -10.09 -4.06
N TRP A 154 -4.85 -11.28 -3.66
CA TRP A 154 -3.43 -11.62 -3.52
C TRP A 154 -2.71 -11.56 -4.87
N LEU A 155 -3.29 -12.13 -5.92
CA LEU A 155 -2.73 -12.13 -7.27
C LEU A 155 -2.63 -10.70 -7.82
N PHE A 156 -3.68 -9.90 -7.67
CA PHE A 156 -3.67 -8.48 -8.03
C PHE A 156 -2.56 -7.74 -7.30
N GLY A 157 -2.42 -7.93 -5.99
CA GLY A 157 -1.36 -7.31 -5.20
C GLY A 157 0.04 -7.70 -5.71
N TRP A 158 0.27 -8.98 -6.00
CA TRP A 158 1.54 -9.45 -6.54
C TRP A 158 1.85 -8.86 -7.91
N LEU A 159 0.94 -8.98 -8.87
CA LEU A 159 1.11 -8.43 -10.21
C LEU A 159 1.29 -6.92 -10.20
N SER A 160 0.67 -6.22 -9.27
CA SER A 160 0.74 -4.76 -9.21
C SER A 160 2.00 -4.23 -8.53
N PHE A 161 2.59 -4.95 -7.56
CA PHE A 161 3.58 -4.36 -6.66
C PHE A 161 4.84 -5.19 -6.39
N ALA A 162 5.01 -6.36 -7.02
CA ALA A 162 6.20 -7.20 -6.80
C ALA A 162 7.52 -6.49 -7.15
N HIS A 163 7.53 -5.73 -8.25
CA HIS A 163 8.69 -4.98 -8.75
C HIS A 163 8.88 -3.63 -8.03
N ALA A 164 7.79 -3.04 -7.54
CA ALA A 164 7.75 -1.63 -7.12
C ALA A 164 8.76 -1.29 -6.02
N GLY A 165 8.97 -2.18 -5.07
CA GLY A 165 9.97 -1.98 -4.00
C GLY A 165 11.41 -1.91 -4.53
N GLY A 166 11.75 -2.73 -5.53
CA GLY A 166 13.08 -2.71 -6.15
C GLY A 166 13.31 -1.47 -7.00
N VAL A 167 12.29 -1.03 -7.73
CA VAL A 167 12.31 0.23 -8.50
C VAL A 167 12.54 1.41 -7.55
N HIS A 168 11.74 1.51 -6.49
CA HIS A 168 11.86 2.60 -5.52
C HIS A 168 13.21 2.60 -4.79
N ALA A 169 13.70 1.42 -4.38
CA ALA A 169 15.00 1.31 -3.72
C ALA A 169 16.17 1.74 -4.62
N ARG A 170 16.09 1.52 -5.94
CA ARG A 170 17.15 1.94 -6.87
C ARG A 170 17.16 3.44 -7.14
N ILE A 171 15.99 4.06 -7.22
CA ILE A 171 15.85 5.47 -7.60
C ILE A 171 15.87 6.39 -6.37
N GLY A 172 15.20 5.98 -5.29
CA GLY A 172 14.98 6.80 -4.10
C GLY A 172 16.06 6.66 -3.01
N PHE A 173 16.89 5.62 -3.06
CA PHE A 173 17.89 5.34 -2.02
C PHE A 173 19.32 5.54 -2.54
N VAL A 174 19.84 6.75 -2.36
CA VAL A 174 21.28 7.03 -2.48
C VAL A 174 21.89 6.97 -1.08
N TYR A 175 22.82 6.04 -0.88
CA TYR A 175 23.72 6.06 0.27
C TYR A 175 24.48 7.40 0.22
N PRO A 176 24.67 8.12 1.33
CA PRO A 176 25.89 8.91 1.40
C PRO A 176 27.02 7.90 1.22
N GLU A 177 27.76 7.99 0.13
CA GLU A 177 28.98 7.20 -0.01
C GLU A 177 29.77 7.39 1.29
N ARG A 178 30.05 6.30 2.00
CA ARG A 178 31.16 6.33 2.92
C ARG A 178 32.36 6.61 2.03
N GLY A 179 32.77 7.87 1.96
CA GLY A 179 34.06 8.23 1.42
C GLY A 179 35.11 7.32 2.07
N PRO A 180 36.19 6.97 1.35
CA PRO A 180 37.24 6.14 1.90
C PRO A 180 37.64 6.73 3.26
N ARG A 181 37.61 5.88 4.30
CA ARG A 181 38.19 6.25 5.59
C ARG A 181 39.65 6.61 5.30
N ALA A 182 39.95 7.90 5.37
CA ALA A 182 41.31 8.41 5.40
C ALA A 182 41.97 7.98 6.72
#